data_AF-A0A8X6LFZ2-F1
#
_entry.id   AF-A0A8X6LFZ2-F1
#
_cell.length_a   1.000
_cell.length_b   1.000
_cell.length_c   1.000
_cell.angle_alpha   90.00
_cell.angle_beta   90.00
_cell.angle_gamma   90.00
#
_symmetry.space_group_name_H-M   'P 1'
#
loop_
_entity.id
_entity.type
_entity.pdbx_description
1 polymer ?
#
loop_
_entity_poly.entity_id
_entity_poly.type
_entity_poly.pdbx_seq_one_letter_code
_entity_poly.pdbx_strand_id
1 'polypeptide(L)'
;MQERTYIICSHRQDKLDWPNVVDPYWNNEIFIDENFDEACDNIICENCNRDILPNTYKKQRFHRLSVYLNPDKFMNWFEGQLSNTHFMWQKVERGVYYIGGQGEFVNLIILDFCTNPTFLTIDRLRVNPTVLVILRKNLPNIPLDLPIVEMVDLFCQRRTLIEVFQETVKRGVPELIPNTSMQILHTSLEQIEPAREKELLELQLVEGSLYVNNIEILNKKAVACMKVFRILFEQFLNDCKKELPPEKHTLLSIAQIEKHLNLDQEADPEHHIRKPLNTIQRTIKTTLAKKLGLNIERNDLIQTVGWPGSSRRDYGYRINPFTVVVR
;
A
#
# COMPACT_ATOMS: atom_id res chain seq x y z
N MET A 1 -6.86 -17.00 -3.60
CA MET A 1 -5.86 -16.79 -4.67
C MET A 1 -6.35 -15.61 -5.48
N GLN A 2 -5.52 -14.59 -5.65
CA GLN A 2 -5.86 -13.40 -6.42
C GLN A 2 -4.78 -13.19 -7.46
N GLU A 3 -5.20 -13.20 -8.71
CA GLU A 3 -4.37 -12.77 -9.82
C GLU A 3 -4.63 -11.29 -10.04
N ARG A 4 -3.57 -10.49 -10.08
CA ARG A 4 -3.66 -9.08 -10.45
C ARG A 4 -2.65 -8.79 -11.54
N THR A 5 -3.08 -7.98 -12.50
CA THR A 5 -2.18 -7.42 -13.49
C THR A 5 -1.50 -6.19 -12.90
N TYR A 6 -0.22 -5.99 -13.22
CA TYR A 6 0.52 -4.80 -12.82
C TYR A 6 1.44 -4.34 -13.94
N ILE A 7 1.87 -3.09 -13.85
CA ILE A 7 2.88 -2.48 -14.71
C ILE A 7 4.02 -1.96 -13.85
N ILE A 8 5.18 -1.77 -14.47
CA ILE A 8 6.33 -1.17 -13.82
C ILE A 8 6.46 0.28 -14.30
N CYS A 9 6.62 1.20 -13.35
CA CYS A 9 6.71 2.64 -13.66
C CYS A 9 7.77 2.93 -14.73
N SER A 10 9.05 2.67 -14.44
CA SER A 10 10.15 2.80 -15.40
C SER A 10 10.64 1.43 -15.85
N HIS A 11 9.93 0.80 -16.77
CA HIS A 11 10.37 -0.46 -17.36
C HIS A 11 11.26 -0.20 -18.57
N ARG A 12 12.47 -0.76 -18.57
CA ARG A 12 13.46 -0.44 -19.62
C ARG A 12 13.02 -0.81 -21.04
N GLN A 13 12.14 -1.80 -21.18
CA GLN A 13 11.69 -2.28 -22.48
C GLN A 13 10.52 -1.45 -23.04
N ASP A 14 9.91 -0.57 -22.25
CA ASP A 14 8.78 0.29 -22.66
C ASP A 14 9.28 1.52 -23.42
N LYS A 15 9.78 1.32 -24.66
CA LYS A 15 10.45 2.36 -25.47
C LYS A 15 9.67 3.67 -25.63
N LEU A 16 8.34 3.60 -25.72
CA LEU A 16 7.45 4.76 -25.88
C LEU A 16 7.30 5.59 -24.61
N ASP A 17 7.66 5.03 -23.46
CA ASP A 17 7.50 5.65 -22.15
C ASP A 17 8.67 6.58 -21.78
N TRP A 18 9.85 6.30 -22.35
CA TRP A 18 11.13 6.93 -22.01
C TRP A 18 11.21 8.46 -22.12
N PRO A 19 10.59 9.13 -23.10
CA PRO A 19 10.62 10.60 -23.16
C PRO A 19 10.09 11.28 -21.89
N ASN A 20 9.29 10.55 -21.10
CA ASN A 20 8.60 11.05 -19.93
C ASN A 20 9.16 10.45 -18.61
N VAL A 21 10.12 9.52 -18.68
CA VAL A 21 10.77 8.92 -17.50
C VAL A 21 11.87 9.85 -16.97
N VAL A 22 11.73 10.31 -15.73
CA VAL A 22 12.73 11.20 -15.09
C VAL A 22 13.90 10.41 -14.49
N ASP A 23 13.64 9.23 -13.90
CA ASP A 23 14.67 8.35 -13.33
C ASP A 23 14.44 6.89 -13.76
N PRO A 24 15.40 6.26 -14.45
CA PRO A 24 15.29 4.89 -14.95
C PRO A 24 15.31 3.81 -13.86
N TYR A 25 15.61 4.14 -12.61
CA TYR A 25 15.70 3.20 -11.50
C TYR A 25 14.38 3.04 -10.72
N TRP A 26 13.33 3.81 -11.08
CA TRP A 26 12.02 3.72 -10.43
C TRP A 26 11.18 2.53 -10.92
N ASN A 27 11.41 1.37 -10.30
CA ASN A 27 10.76 0.10 -10.65
C ASN A 27 9.49 -0.18 -9.82
N ASN A 28 8.69 0.84 -9.52
CA ASN A 28 7.50 0.65 -8.70
C ASN A 28 6.46 -0.23 -9.41
N GLU A 29 5.92 -1.23 -8.70
CA GLU A 29 4.84 -2.09 -9.17
C GLU A 29 3.50 -1.37 -8.99
N ILE A 30 2.77 -1.17 -10.08
CA ILE A 30 1.50 -0.46 -10.07
C ILE A 30 0.44 -1.39 -10.61
N PHE A 31 -0.46 -1.84 -9.74
CA PHE A 31 -1.53 -2.76 -10.10
C PHE A 31 -2.57 -2.06 -10.97
N ILE A 32 -2.95 -2.71 -12.06
CA ILE A 32 -3.93 -2.24 -13.03
C ILE A 32 -5.00 -3.30 -13.24
N ASP A 33 -6.23 -2.86 -13.49
CA ASP A 33 -7.31 -3.75 -13.86
C ASP A 33 -7.22 -4.18 -15.33
N GLU A 34 -7.88 -5.30 -15.63
CA GLU A 34 -8.00 -5.81 -16.99
C GLU A 34 -8.74 -4.82 -17.90
N ASN A 35 -9.79 -4.15 -17.37
CA ASN A 35 -10.62 -3.19 -18.09
C ASN A 35 -10.10 -1.74 -18.01
N PHE A 36 -8.84 -1.54 -17.66
CA PHE A 36 -8.25 -0.21 -17.51
C PHE A 36 -8.33 0.59 -18.82
N ASP A 37 -9.04 1.72 -18.79
CA ASP A 37 -9.24 2.63 -19.91
C ASP A 37 -8.64 3.99 -19.58
N GLU A 38 -7.53 4.33 -20.24
CA GLU A 38 -6.87 5.62 -20.07
C GLU A 38 -7.74 6.82 -20.36
N ALA A 39 -8.77 6.71 -21.21
CA ALA A 39 -9.67 7.83 -21.46
C ALA A 39 -10.46 8.23 -20.21
N CYS A 40 -10.65 7.28 -19.29
CA CYS A 40 -11.47 7.42 -18.09
C CYS A 40 -10.64 7.36 -16.80
N ASP A 41 -9.53 6.62 -16.81
CA ASP A 41 -8.70 6.29 -15.67
C ASP A 41 -7.39 7.09 -15.66
N ASN A 42 -6.91 7.42 -14.46
CA ASN A 42 -5.62 8.08 -14.25
C ASN A 42 -4.75 7.22 -13.32
N ILE A 43 -3.57 6.83 -13.79
CA ILE A 43 -2.56 6.15 -12.96
C ILE A 43 -1.41 7.12 -12.71
N ILE A 44 -1.03 7.27 -11.45
CA ILE A 44 0.11 8.09 -11.05
C ILE A 44 1.05 7.20 -10.25
N CYS A 45 2.34 7.20 -10.61
CA CYS A 45 3.34 6.54 -9.77
C CYS A 45 3.49 7.28 -8.45
N GLU A 46 3.37 6.60 -7.31
CA GLU A 46 3.53 7.25 -6.00
C GLU A 46 4.97 7.71 -5.73
N ASN A 47 5.97 7.01 -6.28
CA ASN A 47 7.38 7.34 -6.07
C ASN A 47 7.79 8.59 -6.86
N CYS A 48 7.43 8.64 -8.15
CA CYS A 48 7.87 9.71 -9.04
C CYS A 48 6.81 10.76 -9.35
N ASN A 49 5.56 10.52 -8.95
CA ASN A 49 4.41 11.39 -9.20
C ASN A 49 4.16 11.70 -10.68
N ARG A 50 4.63 10.82 -11.56
CA ARG A 50 4.40 10.89 -13.00
C ARG A 50 3.08 10.21 -13.36
N ASP A 51 2.34 10.82 -14.27
CA ASP A 51 1.22 10.18 -14.95
C ASP A 51 1.73 9.01 -15.79
N ILE A 52 1.18 7.84 -15.54
CA ILE A 52 1.46 6.64 -16.30
C ILE A 52 0.29 6.40 -17.23
N LEU A 53 0.62 6.26 -18.52
CA LEU A 53 -0.30 5.89 -19.56
C LEU A 53 0.08 4.49 -20.09
N PRO A 54 -0.44 3.40 -19.50
CA PRO A 54 -0.18 2.02 -19.90
C PRO A 54 -0.60 1.65 -21.34
N ASN A 55 -1.78 2.07 -21.81
CA ASN A 55 -2.31 1.82 -23.15
C ASN A 55 -1.66 2.74 -24.20
N THR A 56 -1.53 4.05 -23.94
CA THR A 56 -0.93 5.04 -24.85
C THR A 56 0.55 4.75 -25.06
N TYR A 57 1.29 4.47 -24.00
CA TYR A 57 2.72 4.12 -24.08
C TYR A 57 2.95 2.62 -24.27
N LYS A 58 1.88 1.81 -24.46
CA LYS A 58 1.93 0.35 -24.66
C LYS A 58 2.87 -0.34 -23.66
N LYS A 59 2.74 0.01 -22.38
CA LYS A 59 3.58 -0.52 -21.31
C LYS A 59 3.35 -2.01 -21.16
N GLN A 60 4.42 -2.74 -20.86
CA GLN A 60 4.33 -4.17 -20.60
C GLN A 60 3.48 -4.45 -19.36
N ARG A 61 2.52 -5.36 -19.50
CA ARG A 61 1.70 -5.87 -18.41
C ARG A 61 2.32 -7.16 -17.85
N PHE A 62 2.38 -7.24 -16.54
CA PHE A 62 2.88 -8.38 -15.78
C PHE A 62 1.75 -8.97 -14.94
N HIS A 63 1.84 -10.27 -14.64
CA HIS A 63 0.86 -10.96 -13.82
C HIS A 63 1.49 -11.31 -12.47
N ARG A 64 0.80 -10.94 -11.38
CA ARG A 64 1.18 -11.34 -10.03
C ARG A 64 0.10 -12.24 -9.45
N LEU A 65 0.51 -13.46 -9.14
CA LEU A 65 -0.31 -14.42 -8.44
C LEU A 65 -0.06 -14.29 -6.93
N SER A 66 -1.06 -13.79 -6.21
CA SER A 66 -0.99 -13.64 -4.76
C SER A 66 -1.89 -14.67 -4.08
N VAL A 67 -1.33 -15.39 -3.11
CA VAL A 67 -2.11 -16.31 -2.27
C VAL A 67 -2.21 -15.69 -0.89
N TYR A 68 -3.43 -15.36 -0.47
CA TYR A 68 -3.70 -14.92 0.88
C TYR A 68 -3.63 -16.12 1.82
N LEU A 69 -2.68 -16.08 2.75
CA LEU A 69 -2.61 -17.04 3.84
C LEU A 69 -3.59 -16.59 4.92
N ASN A 70 -4.51 -17.47 5.33
CA ASN A 70 -5.31 -17.25 6.53
C ASN A 70 -4.43 -17.61 7.74
N PRO A 71 -4.03 -16.64 8.57
CA PRO A 71 -3.12 -16.88 9.69
C PRO A 71 -3.64 -17.91 10.68
N ASP A 72 -4.94 -17.93 10.96
CA ASP A 72 -5.50 -18.77 12.01
C ASP A 72 -5.59 -20.23 11.55
N LYS A 73 -6.06 -20.47 10.32
CA LYS A 73 -6.04 -21.82 9.72
C LYS A 73 -4.63 -22.38 9.64
N PHE A 74 -3.69 -21.50 9.32
CA PHE A 74 -2.29 -21.86 9.22
C PHE A 74 -1.70 -22.27 10.58
N MET A 75 -1.93 -21.46 11.62
CA MET A 75 -1.45 -21.76 12.96
C MET A 75 -2.10 -23.03 13.52
N ASN A 76 -3.37 -23.25 13.24
CA ASN A 76 -4.07 -24.48 13.61
C ASN A 76 -3.47 -25.72 12.92
N TRP A 77 -3.12 -25.62 11.63
CA TRP A 77 -2.43 -26.70 10.93
C TRP A 77 -1.08 -27.00 11.58
N PHE A 78 -0.29 -25.96 11.88
CA PHE A 78 1.03 -26.11 12.48
C PHE A 78 0.96 -26.74 13.88
N GLU A 79 0.04 -26.28 14.73
CA GLU A 79 -0.21 -26.84 16.07
C GLU A 79 -0.73 -28.28 15.99
N GLY A 80 -1.51 -28.61 14.96
CA GLY A 80 -1.90 -29.99 14.64
C GLY A 80 -0.69 -30.87 14.29
N GLN A 81 0.26 -30.35 13.50
CA GLN A 81 1.49 -31.08 13.21
C GLN A 81 2.33 -31.31 14.48
N LEU A 82 2.49 -30.29 15.34
CA LEU A 82 3.18 -30.43 16.62
C LEU A 82 2.52 -31.51 17.51
N SER A 83 1.20 -31.52 17.59
CA SER A 83 0.45 -32.52 18.37
C SER A 83 0.69 -33.96 17.89
N ASN A 84 0.97 -34.15 16.60
CA ASN A 84 1.26 -35.48 16.03
C ASN A 84 2.69 -35.98 16.33
N THR A 85 3.60 -35.10 16.79
CA THR A 85 5.01 -35.47 17.03
C THR A 85 5.27 -36.20 18.35
N HIS A 86 4.26 -36.37 19.21
CA HIS A 86 4.37 -36.87 20.59
C HIS A 86 5.28 -36.05 21.53
N PHE A 87 5.75 -34.88 21.10
CA PHE A 87 6.46 -33.95 21.98
C PHE A 87 5.51 -33.20 22.91
N MET A 88 5.99 -32.83 24.09
CA MET A 88 5.30 -31.88 24.95
C MET A 88 5.55 -30.49 24.38
N TRP A 89 4.51 -29.70 24.12
CA TRP A 89 4.70 -28.34 23.64
C TRP A 89 3.76 -27.37 24.34
N GLN A 90 4.22 -26.13 24.49
CA GLN A 90 3.45 -25.04 25.05
C GLN A 90 3.54 -23.83 24.13
N LYS A 91 2.39 -23.28 23.79
CA LYS A 91 2.28 -21.98 23.12
C LYS A 91 2.45 -20.88 24.16
N VAL A 92 3.47 -20.04 23.97
CA VAL A 92 3.79 -18.94 24.89
C VAL A 92 3.19 -17.64 24.36
N GLU A 93 3.30 -17.44 23.05
CA GLU A 93 2.70 -16.32 22.33
C GLU A 93 2.31 -16.79 20.92
N ARG A 94 1.55 -15.98 20.19
CA ARG A 94 1.32 -16.18 18.77
C ARG A 94 2.68 -16.31 18.04
N GLY A 95 2.89 -17.46 17.41
CA GLY A 95 4.14 -17.75 16.69
C GLY A 95 5.31 -18.18 17.57
N VAL A 96 5.16 -18.32 18.90
CA VAL A 96 6.25 -18.73 19.80
C VAL A 96 5.85 -19.96 20.60
N TYR A 97 6.65 -21.02 20.47
CA TYR A 97 6.41 -22.33 21.07
C TYR A 97 7.64 -22.80 21.83
N TYR A 98 7.42 -23.38 23.02
CA TYR A 98 8.42 -24.18 23.71
C TYR A 98 8.09 -25.64 23.50
N ILE A 99 9.06 -26.39 22.98
CA ILE A 99 8.91 -27.80 22.64
C ILE A 99 9.89 -28.59 23.51
N GLY A 100 9.37 -29.56 24.25
CA GLY A 100 10.12 -30.47 25.10
C GLY A 100 9.99 -31.90 24.60
N GLY A 101 11.12 -32.58 24.46
CA GLY A 101 11.19 -33.95 23.97
C GLY A 101 12.48 -34.63 24.40
N GLN A 102 12.38 -35.87 24.89
CA GLN A 102 13.55 -36.69 25.26
C GLN A 102 14.48 -36.04 26.31
N GLY A 103 13.94 -35.20 27.19
CA GLY A 103 14.70 -34.51 28.24
C GLY A 103 15.31 -33.16 27.81
N GLU A 104 15.17 -32.80 26.53
CA GLU A 104 15.70 -31.56 25.95
C GLU A 104 14.57 -30.57 25.65
N PHE A 105 14.92 -29.27 25.61
CA PHE A 105 13.98 -28.17 25.35
C PHE A 105 14.47 -27.28 24.20
N VAL A 106 13.57 -27.00 23.27
CA VAL A 106 13.83 -26.15 22.10
C VAL A 106 12.77 -25.04 22.02
N ASN A 107 13.23 -23.81 21.77
CA ASN A 107 12.36 -22.70 21.43
C ASN A 107 12.12 -22.70 19.91
N LEU A 108 10.86 -22.75 19.47
CA LEU A 108 10.49 -22.60 18.07
C LEU A 108 9.74 -21.30 17.87
N ILE A 109 10.24 -20.45 16.96
CA ILE A 109 9.66 -19.15 16.67
C ILE A 109 9.31 -19.05 15.19
N ILE A 110 8.03 -18.88 14.88
CA ILE A 110 7.54 -18.54 13.55
C ILE A 110 7.60 -17.02 13.40
N LEU A 111 8.65 -16.55 12.72
CA LEU A 111 9.03 -15.14 12.67
C LEU A 111 7.90 -14.24 12.15
N ASP A 112 7.15 -14.72 11.16
CA ASP A 112 6.06 -13.97 10.51
C ASP A 112 4.81 -13.79 11.38
N PHE A 113 4.66 -14.56 12.46
CA PHE A 113 3.52 -14.46 13.37
C PHE A 113 3.90 -13.99 14.78
N CYS A 114 5.19 -13.78 15.05
CA CYS A 114 5.66 -13.26 16.33
C CYS A 114 5.28 -11.78 16.47
N THR A 115 4.36 -11.49 17.39
CA THR A 115 3.85 -10.13 17.60
C THR A 115 4.70 -9.32 18.59
N ASN A 116 5.34 -9.98 19.55
CA ASN A 116 6.13 -9.32 20.58
C ASN A 116 7.65 -9.43 20.28
N PRO A 117 8.31 -8.30 19.98
CA PRO A 117 9.74 -8.29 19.64
C PRO A 117 10.64 -8.74 20.80
N THR A 118 10.16 -8.75 22.04
CA THR A 118 10.91 -9.21 23.21
C THR A 118 11.44 -10.64 23.05
N PHE A 119 10.69 -11.50 22.37
CA PHE A 119 11.09 -12.89 22.11
C PHE A 119 12.19 -13.04 21.04
N LEU A 120 12.46 -11.98 20.28
CA LEU A 120 13.51 -11.93 19.25
C LEU A 120 14.78 -11.22 19.75
N THR A 121 14.85 -10.89 21.05
CA THR A 121 16.06 -10.33 21.66
C THR A 121 17.17 -11.38 21.73
N ILE A 122 18.42 -10.94 21.53
CA ILE A 122 19.60 -11.81 21.54
C ILE A 122 19.66 -12.62 22.84
N ASP A 123 19.43 -11.97 23.99
CA ASP A 123 19.49 -12.62 25.29
C ASP A 123 18.50 -13.77 25.38
N ARG A 124 17.27 -13.61 24.86
CA ARG A 124 16.25 -14.67 24.87
C ARG A 124 16.52 -15.79 23.88
N LEU A 125 17.00 -15.46 22.68
CA LEU A 125 17.35 -16.47 21.66
C LEU A 125 18.51 -17.37 22.12
N ARG A 126 19.34 -16.89 23.05
CA ARG A 126 20.50 -17.61 23.61
C ARG A 126 20.23 -18.36 24.92
N VAL A 127 19.00 -18.33 25.45
CA VAL A 127 18.70 -19.08 26.69
C VAL A 127 18.63 -20.58 26.42
N ASN A 128 17.98 -20.97 25.33
CA ASN A 128 17.78 -22.36 24.93
C ASN A 128 18.15 -22.53 23.44
N PRO A 129 18.39 -23.77 22.98
CA PRO A 129 18.41 -24.07 21.55
C PRO A 129 17.16 -23.50 20.88
N THR A 130 17.35 -22.68 19.84
CA THR A 130 16.26 -21.93 19.22
C THR A 130 16.26 -22.13 17.71
N VAL A 131 15.09 -22.35 17.12
CA VAL A 131 14.89 -22.46 15.67
C VAL A 131 13.90 -21.41 15.17
N LEU A 132 14.23 -20.80 14.03
CA LEU A 132 13.39 -19.84 13.34
C LEU A 132 12.67 -20.50 12.16
N VAL A 133 11.36 -20.32 12.09
CA VAL A 133 10.54 -20.76 10.96
C VAL A 133 10.06 -19.53 10.19
N ILE A 134 10.26 -19.52 8.87
CA ILE A 134 9.97 -18.37 8.01
C ILE A 134 9.01 -18.70 6.87
N LEU A 135 8.17 -17.72 6.53
CA LEU A 135 7.33 -17.67 5.33
C LEU A 135 7.85 -16.65 4.31
N ARG A 136 8.62 -15.66 4.79
CA ARG A 136 9.19 -14.61 3.96
C ARG A 136 10.45 -15.07 3.22
N LYS A 137 10.68 -14.47 2.04
CA LYS A 137 11.92 -14.68 1.25
C LYS A 137 13.13 -13.92 1.81
N ASN A 138 12.90 -12.76 2.42
CA ASN A 138 13.96 -11.91 2.95
C ASN A 138 14.00 -12.02 4.47
N LEU A 139 15.09 -12.55 5.01
CA LEU A 139 15.34 -12.59 6.44
C LEU A 139 15.87 -11.25 6.94
N PRO A 140 15.43 -10.78 8.12
CA PRO A 140 16.11 -9.68 8.77
C PRO A 140 17.52 -10.13 9.19
N ASN A 141 18.46 -9.18 9.27
CA ASN A 141 19.84 -9.48 9.66
C ASN A 141 19.88 -9.82 11.16
N ILE A 142 19.92 -11.11 11.49
CA ILE A 142 19.99 -11.61 12.86
C ILE A 142 21.46 -11.97 13.15
N PRO A 143 22.12 -11.34 14.15
CA PRO A 143 23.54 -11.54 14.42
C PRO A 143 23.85 -12.84 15.19
N LEU A 144 23.05 -13.90 14.97
CA LEU A 144 23.17 -15.20 15.62
C LEU A 144 23.14 -16.32 14.58
N ASP A 145 23.98 -17.34 14.75
CA ASP A 145 23.91 -18.56 13.93
C ASP A 145 22.76 -19.44 14.44
N LEU A 146 21.56 -19.17 13.90
CA LEU A 146 20.33 -19.89 14.21
C LEU A 146 19.98 -20.85 13.08
N PRO A 147 19.50 -22.07 13.39
CA PRO A 147 18.82 -22.87 12.38
C PRO A 147 17.58 -22.13 11.89
N ILE A 148 17.48 -21.98 10.56
CA ILE A 148 16.36 -21.35 9.87
C ILE A 148 15.71 -22.42 8.99
N VAL A 149 14.40 -22.56 9.13
CA VAL A 149 13.60 -23.51 8.36
C VAL A 149 12.54 -22.75 7.58
N GLU A 150 12.51 -22.96 6.26
CA GLU A 150 11.41 -22.47 5.45
C GLU A 150 10.16 -23.29 5.75
N MET A 151 9.05 -22.60 6.04
CA MET A 151 7.79 -23.29 6.33
C MET A 151 7.32 -24.12 5.13
N VAL A 152 7.66 -23.72 3.90
CA VAL A 152 7.33 -24.48 2.69
C VAL A 152 7.91 -25.89 2.73
N ASP A 153 9.09 -26.09 3.32
CA ASP A 153 9.69 -27.41 3.46
C ASP A 153 8.91 -28.30 4.43
N LEU A 154 8.29 -27.71 5.46
CA LEU A 154 7.39 -28.42 6.38
C LEU A 154 6.06 -28.77 5.70
N PHE A 155 5.47 -27.85 4.93
CA PHE A 155 4.23 -28.12 4.18
C PHE A 155 4.38 -29.23 3.15
N CYS A 156 5.47 -29.16 2.38
CA CYS A 156 5.77 -30.13 1.33
C CYS A 156 6.35 -31.44 1.88
N GLN A 157 6.42 -31.61 3.22
CA GLN A 157 6.99 -32.77 3.90
C GLN A 157 8.43 -33.10 3.47
N ARG A 158 9.19 -32.08 3.04
CA ARG A 158 10.62 -32.21 2.73
C ARG A 158 11.45 -32.30 4.01
N ARG A 159 10.95 -31.69 5.08
CA ARG A 159 11.45 -31.79 6.44
C ARG A 159 10.30 -32.04 7.40
N THR A 160 10.54 -32.80 8.46
CA THR A 160 9.58 -33.01 9.53
C THR A 160 9.93 -32.17 10.76
N LEU A 161 8.94 -31.86 11.60
CA LEU A 161 9.17 -31.14 12.86
C LEU A 161 10.10 -31.92 13.82
N ILE A 162 10.11 -33.25 13.72
CA ILE A 162 10.99 -34.13 14.51
C ILE A 162 12.45 -33.94 14.10
N GLU A 163 12.73 -33.94 12.79
CA GLU A 163 14.08 -33.69 12.26
C GLU A 163 14.57 -32.29 12.64
N VAL A 164 13.70 -31.29 12.49
CA VAL A 164 14.02 -29.89 12.88
C VAL A 164 14.34 -29.81 14.37
N PHE A 165 13.55 -30.46 15.23
CA PHE A 165 13.80 -30.51 16.67
C PHE A 165 15.17 -31.13 16.97
N GLN A 166 15.44 -32.32 16.42
CA GLN A 166 16.70 -33.04 16.66
C GLN A 166 17.93 -32.28 16.13
N GLU A 167 17.83 -31.64 14.96
CA GLU A 167 18.90 -30.80 14.40
C GLU A 167 19.18 -29.59 15.31
N THR A 168 18.12 -28.97 15.83
CA THR A 168 18.24 -27.81 16.73
C THR A 168 18.87 -28.19 18.07
N VAL A 169 18.47 -29.32 18.65
CA VAL A 169 19.10 -29.88 19.86
C VAL A 169 20.59 -30.14 19.62
N LYS A 170 20.95 -30.75 18.49
CA LYS A 170 22.36 -31.04 18.14
C LYS A 170 23.19 -29.77 17.96
N ARG A 171 22.62 -28.72 17.38
CA ARG A 171 23.29 -27.41 17.26
C ARG A 171 23.47 -26.70 18.59
N GLY A 172 22.58 -26.97 19.55
CA GLY A 172 22.65 -26.38 20.88
C GLY A 172 22.27 -24.90 20.89
N VAL A 173 22.83 -24.17 21.86
CA VAL A 173 22.51 -22.76 22.07
C VAL A 173 23.13 -21.89 20.96
N PRO A 174 22.38 -20.95 20.36
CA PRO A 174 22.89 -20.10 19.28
C PRO A 174 24.09 -19.25 19.70
N GLU A 175 25.11 -19.21 18.85
CA GLU A 175 26.31 -18.41 19.04
C GLU A 175 26.25 -17.09 18.26
N LEU A 176 26.97 -16.09 18.76
CA LEU A 176 27.10 -14.78 18.11
C LEU A 176 28.02 -14.89 16.89
N ILE A 177 27.55 -14.38 15.75
CA ILE A 177 28.36 -14.33 14.54
C ILE A 177 29.40 -13.21 14.70
N PRO A 178 30.71 -13.50 14.68
CA PRO A 178 31.73 -12.47 14.84
C PRO A 178 31.65 -11.41 13.73
N ASN A 179 31.89 -10.14 14.10
CA ASN A 179 31.90 -8.97 13.19
C ASN A 179 30.55 -8.53 12.58
N THR A 180 29.42 -8.89 13.17
CA THR A 180 28.10 -8.42 12.69
C THR A 180 27.70 -7.11 13.37
N SER A 181 27.39 -6.07 12.60
CA SER A 181 26.89 -4.79 13.12
C SER A 181 25.49 -4.97 13.71
N MET A 182 25.33 -4.64 15.01
CA MET A 182 24.06 -4.73 15.72
C MET A 182 23.10 -3.64 15.25
N GLN A 183 22.34 -3.92 14.20
CA GLN A 183 21.12 -3.15 13.94
C GLN A 183 19.95 -3.83 14.66
N ILE A 184 19.22 -3.04 15.44
CA ILE A 184 18.03 -3.45 16.17
C ILE A 184 17.04 -4.05 15.15
N LEU A 185 16.55 -5.26 15.42
CA LEU A 185 15.51 -5.94 14.63
C LEU A 185 14.22 -5.11 14.66
N HIS A 186 14.11 -4.12 13.78
CA HIS A 186 12.85 -3.47 13.48
C HIS A 186 12.09 -4.36 12.49
N THR A 187 11.39 -5.37 12.99
CA THR A 187 10.26 -5.95 12.26
C THR A 187 9.12 -4.96 12.33
N SER A 188 9.13 -3.91 11.50
CA SER A 188 7.90 -3.18 11.23
C SER A 188 7.00 -4.12 10.41
N LEU A 189 6.14 -4.88 11.09
CA LEU A 189 4.87 -5.24 10.49
C LEU A 189 4.23 -3.90 10.13
N GLU A 190 3.97 -3.64 8.85
CA GLU A 190 3.12 -2.53 8.43
C GLU A 190 1.77 -2.73 9.12
N GLN A 191 1.61 -2.12 10.29
CA GLN A 191 0.33 -2.01 10.95
C GLN A 191 -0.49 -1.10 10.05
N ILE A 192 -1.51 -1.66 9.42
CA ILE A 192 -2.56 -0.88 8.79
C ILE A 192 -3.25 -0.16 9.94
N GLU A 193 -2.86 1.11 10.18
CA GLU A 193 -3.51 1.94 11.18
C GLU A 193 -5.03 1.98 10.88
N PRO A 194 -5.89 1.86 11.91
CA PRO A 194 -7.31 2.03 11.70
C PRO A 194 -7.57 3.45 11.15
N ALA A 195 -8.43 3.54 10.14
CA ALA A 195 -8.81 4.80 9.52
C ALA A 195 -9.34 5.75 10.61
N ARG A 196 -8.57 6.80 10.92
CA ARG A 196 -9.06 7.90 11.78
C ARG A 196 -10.27 8.54 11.11
N GLU A 197 -11.24 8.98 11.89
CA GLU A 197 -12.32 9.84 11.40
C GLU A 197 -11.69 11.07 10.75
N LYS A 198 -11.93 11.24 9.44
CA LYS A 198 -11.36 12.34 8.66
C LYS A 198 -12.02 13.64 9.11
N GLU A 199 -11.24 14.60 9.58
CA GLU A 199 -11.72 15.96 9.86
C GLU A 199 -12.25 16.60 8.56
N LEU A 200 -13.34 17.36 8.68
CA LEU A 200 -13.92 18.09 7.55
C LEU A 200 -12.98 19.21 7.09
N LEU A 201 -12.88 19.36 5.77
CA LEU A 201 -12.08 20.39 5.10
C LEU A 201 -12.97 21.58 4.75
N GLU A 202 -12.75 22.72 5.40
CA GLU A 202 -13.41 23.99 5.11
C GLU A 202 -12.80 24.62 3.86
N LEU A 203 -13.60 24.73 2.80
CA LEU A 203 -13.19 25.29 1.53
C LEU A 203 -13.63 26.75 1.40
N GLN A 204 -12.69 27.63 1.06
CA GLN A 204 -12.91 29.06 0.84
C GLN A 204 -12.26 29.52 -0.47
N LEU A 205 -12.99 30.31 -1.27
CA LEU A 205 -12.46 30.99 -2.45
C LEU A 205 -12.37 32.49 -2.17
N VAL A 206 -11.15 33.01 -2.02
CA VAL A 206 -10.90 34.42 -1.71
C VAL A 206 -10.02 35.03 -2.81
N GLU A 207 -10.51 36.08 -3.47
CA GLU A 207 -9.79 36.82 -4.52
C GLU A 207 -9.18 35.96 -5.65
N GLY A 208 -9.81 34.82 -5.96
CA GLY A 208 -9.34 33.89 -6.99
C GLY A 208 -8.21 32.95 -6.53
N SER A 209 -7.92 32.89 -5.24
CA SER A 209 -7.12 31.85 -4.59
C SER A 209 -8.02 30.84 -3.86
N LEU A 210 -7.59 29.58 -3.81
CA LEU A 210 -8.25 28.49 -3.08
C LEU A 210 -7.59 28.31 -1.72
N TYR A 211 -8.39 28.40 -0.66
CA TYR A 211 -8.01 28.13 0.71
C TYR A 211 -8.75 26.91 1.24
N VAL A 212 -8.05 26.10 2.03
CA VAL A 212 -8.61 24.94 2.73
C VAL A 212 -8.18 25.03 4.18
N ASN A 213 -9.11 25.05 5.14
CA ASN A 213 -8.83 25.29 6.56
C ASN A 213 -7.94 26.55 6.78
N ASN A 214 -8.25 27.64 6.09
CA ASN A 214 -7.49 28.90 6.06
C ASN A 214 -6.04 28.79 5.53
N ILE A 215 -5.68 27.67 4.89
CA ILE A 215 -4.37 27.47 4.26
C ILE A 215 -4.51 27.69 2.76
N GLU A 216 -3.73 28.61 2.18
CA GLU A 216 -3.68 28.79 0.73
C GLU A 216 -3.10 27.53 0.05
N ILE A 217 -3.90 26.92 -0.82
CA ILE A 217 -3.55 25.74 -1.61
C ILE A 217 -3.22 26.13 -3.04
N LEU A 218 -4.08 26.93 -3.68
CA LEU A 218 -3.85 27.43 -5.03
C LEU A 218 -3.89 28.94 -5.00
N ASN A 219 -2.86 29.57 -5.57
CA ASN A 219 -2.86 31.00 -5.77
C ASN A 219 -3.48 31.39 -7.11
N LYS A 220 -3.82 32.67 -7.27
CA LYS A 220 -4.31 33.25 -8.53
C LYS A 220 -3.41 33.05 -9.76
N LYS A 221 -2.14 32.67 -9.59
CA LYS A 221 -1.20 32.41 -10.71
C LYS A 221 -1.38 31.01 -11.30
N ALA A 222 -2.00 30.07 -10.57
CA ALA A 222 -2.28 28.70 -11.02
C ALA A 222 -3.52 28.64 -11.94
N VAL A 223 -3.52 29.39 -13.04
CA VAL A 223 -4.70 29.63 -13.89
C VAL A 223 -5.35 28.34 -14.39
N ALA A 224 -4.57 27.39 -14.91
CA ALA A 224 -5.09 26.11 -15.41
C ALA A 224 -5.75 25.27 -14.30
N CYS A 225 -5.12 25.21 -13.12
CA CYS A 225 -5.67 24.52 -11.96
C CYS A 225 -6.97 25.19 -11.48
N MET A 226 -6.98 26.52 -11.39
CA MET A 226 -8.17 27.26 -10.97
C MET A 226 -9.34 27.11 -11.96
N LYS A 227 -9.08 27.05 -13.28
CA LYS A 227 -10.13 26.81 -14.28
C LYS A 227 -10.82 25.46 -14.07
N VAL A 228 -10.02 24.39 -13.96
CA VAL A 228 -10.55 23.03 -13.73
C VAL A 228 -11.26 22.94 -12.38
N PHE A 229 -10.66 23.51 -11.33
CA PHE A 229 -11.26 23.52 -10.00
C PHE A 229 -12.62 24.23 -9.98
N ARG A 230 -12.75 25.39 -10.64
CA ARG A 230 -14.01 26.15 -10.71
C ARG A 230 -15.14 25.35 -11.34
N ILE A 231 -14.86 24.58 -12.38
CA ILE A 231 -15.87 23.71 -13.01
C ILE A 231 -16.40 22.68 -12.02
N LEU A 232 -15.49 21.99 -11.31
CA LEU A 232 -15.89 21.02 -10.28
C LEU A 232 -16.63 21.69 -9.12
N PHE A 233 -16.21 22.90 -8.73
CA PHE A 233 -16.82 23.66 -7.64
C PHE A 233 -18.22 24.18 -7.98
N GLU A 234 -18.43 24.71 -9.18
CA GLU A 234 -19.74 25.14 -9.65
C GLU A 234 -20.73 23.97 -9.71
N GLN A 235 -20.28 22.81 -10.19
CA GLN A 235 -21.11 21.61 -10.19
C GLN A 235 -21.46 21.16 -8.76
N PHE A 236 -20.49 21.16 -7.85
CA PHE A 236 -20.71 20.84 -6.43
C PHE A 236 -21.73 21.79 -5.77
N LEU A 237 -21.60 23.10 -6.01
CA LEU A 237 -22.56 24.08 -5.50
C LEU A 237 -23.96 23.87 -6.11
N ASN A 238 -24.05 23.53 -7.39
CA ASN A 238 -25.33 23.22 -8.03
C ASN A 238 -25.99 21.98 -7.43
N ASP A 239 -25.22 20.95 -7.07
CA ASP A 239 -25.73 19.74 -6.42
C ASP A 239 -26.18 20.03 -4.99
N CYS A 240 -25.46 20.89 -4.26
CA CYS A 240 -25.89 21.38 -2.94
C CYS A 240 -27.19 22.19 -3.02
N LYS A 241 -27.32 23.10 -4.00
CA LYS A 241 -28.55 23.88 -4.23
C LYS A 241 -29.76 23.00 -4.60
N LYS A 242 -29.51 21.86 -5.23
CA LYS A 242 -30.54 20.85 -5.55
C LYS A 242 -30.83 19.89 -4.38
N GLU A 243 -30.20 20.11 -3.23
CA GLU A 243 -30.32 19.27 -2.03
C GLU A 243 -30.04 17.79 -2.32
N LEU A 244 -29.11 17.52 -3.23
CA LEU A 244 -28.73 16.15 -3.54
C LEU A 244 -27.93 15.55 -2.38
N PRO A 245 -28.22 14.28 -1.98
CA PRO A 245 -27.43 13.61 -0.96
C PRO A 245 -25.98 13.37 -1.47
N PRO A 246 -24.96 13.35 -0.59
CA PRO A 246 -23.55 13.19 -0.96
C PRO A 246 -23.25 12.06 -1.94
N GLU A 247 -23.95 10.92 -1.83
CA GLU A 247 -23.77 9.77 -2.71
C GLU A 247 -24.16 10.08 -4.16
N LYS A 248 -25.11 11.01 -4.37
CA LYS A 248 -25.69 11.37 -5.67
C LYS A 248 -25.11 12.66 -6.27
N HIS A 249 -24.08 13.26 -5.65
CA HIS A 249 -23.38 14.40 -6.25
C HIS A 249 -22.77 14.00 -7.59
N THR A 250 -22.97 14.85 -8.60
CA THR A 250 -22.70 14.58 -10.01
C THR A 250 -21.20 14.44 -10.24
N LEU A 251 -20.83 13.43 -11.03
CA LEU A 251 -19.45 13.20 -11.47
C LEU A 251 -19.24 13.83 -12.84
N LEU A 252 -18.09 14.47 -13.02
CA LEU A 252 -17.69 15.04 -14.30
C LEU A 252 -16.56 14.21 -14.92
N SER A 253 -16.82 13.62 -16.09
CA SER A 253 -15.81 12.96 -16.90
C SER A 253 -14.89 13.97 -17.58
N ILE A 254 -13.76 13.51 -18.11
CA ILE A 254 -12.78 14.39 -18.78
C ILE A 254 -13.41 15.06 -20.01
N ALA A 255 -14.20 14.33 -20.80
CA ALA A 255 -14.92 14.88 -21.94
C ALA A 255 -15.93 15.97 -21.53
N GLN A 256 -16.56 15.83 -20.35
CA GLN A 256 -17.45 16.86 -19.82
C GLN A 256 -16.66 18.10 -19.38
N ILE A 257 -15.54 17.91 -18.67
CA ILE A 257 -14.66 19.01 -18.26
C ILE A 257 -14.09 19.75 -19.48
N GLU A 258 -13.70 19.02 -20.52
CA GLU A 258 -13.21 19.54 -21.80
C GLU A 258 -14.27 20.43 -22.47
N LYS A 259 -15.52 19.95 -22.52
CA LYS A 259 -16.65 20.73 -23.03
C LYS A 259 -16.89 22.00 -22.21
N HIS A 260 -16.75 21.95 -20.88
CA HIS A 260 -16.88 23.13 -20.02
C HIS A 260 -15.73 24.13 -20.18
N LEU A 261 -14.53 23.65 -20.55
CA LEU A 261 -13.37 24.50 -20.82
C LEU A 261 -13.38 25.13 -22.21
N ASN A 262 -14.29 24.73 -23.11
CA ASN A 262 -14.32 25.10 -24.52
C ASN A 262 -12.95 24.88 -25.20
N LEU A 263 -12.34 23.71 -24.96
CA LEU A 263 -11.09 23.34 -25.61
C LEU A 263 -11.35 22.98 -27.08
N ASP A 264 -10.43 23.34 -27.96
CA ASP A 264 -10.45 22.91 -29.36
C ASP A 264 -10.28 21.38 -29.45
N GLN A 265 -10.82 20.75 -30.50
CA GLN A 265 -10.73 19.30 -30.70
C GLN A 265 -9.29 18.76 -30.79
N GLU A 266 -8.31 19.63 -31.02
CA GLU A 266 -6.88 19.30 -31.10
C GLU A 266 -6.13 19.55 -29.77
N ALA A 267 -6.80 20.12 -28.76
CA ALA A 267 -6.19 20.42 -27.49
C ALA A 267 -5.97 19.14 -26.67
N ASP A 268 -4.75 18.96 -26.16
CA ASP A 268 -4.40 17.79 -25.38
C ASP A 268 -5.06 17.81 -23.97
N PRO A 269 -6.03 16.92 -23.68
CA PRO A 269 -6.70 16.85 -22.39
C PRO A 269 -5.75 16.50 -21.24
N GLU A 270 -4.61 15.88 -21.55
CA GLU A 270 -3.58 15.56 -20.57
C GLU A 270 -3.01 16.84 -19.94
N HIS A 271 -2.63 17.80 -20.77
CA HIS A 271 -2.05 19.07 -20.32
C HIS A 271 -3.08 20.03 -19.70
N HIS A 272 -4.31 20.03 -20.21
CA HIS A 272 -5.31 21.03 -19.82
C HIS A 272 -6.24 20.57 -18.70
N ILE A 273 -6.36 19.26 -18.45
CA ILE A 273 -7.31 18.71 -17.47
C ILE A 273 -6.59 17.80 -16.47
N ARG A 274 -5.92 16.74 -16.93
CA ARG A 274 -5.32 15.73 -16.05
C ARG A 274 -4.18 16.30 -15.21
N LYS A 275 -3.20 16.95 -15.83
CA LYS A 275 -2.08 17.58 -15.12
C LYS A 275 -2.55 18.60 -14.08
N PRO A 276 -3.51 19.51 -14.40
CA PRO A 276 -4.11 20.38 -13.40
C PRO A 276 -4.80 19.64 -12.24
N LEU A 277 -5.65 18.64 -12.49
CA LEU A 277 -6.31 17.85 -11.43
C LEU A 277 -5.28 17.21 -10.49
N ASN A 278 -4.28 16.56 -11.07
CA ASN A 278 -3.22 15.88 -10.33
C ASN A 278 -2.38 16.86 -9.53
N THR A 279 -2.10 18.04 -10.10
CA THR A 279 -1.40 19.13 -9.41
C THR A 279 -2.19 19.62 -8.21
N ILE A 280 -3.51 19.79 -8.33
CA ILE A 280 -4.38 20.22 -7.24
C ILE A 280 -4.40 19.16 -6.13
N GLN A 281 -4.72 17.91 -6.46
CA GLN A 281 -4.76 16.79 -5.50
C GLN A 281 -3.42 16.60 -4.78
N ARG A 282 -2.30 16.73 -5.51
CA ARG A 282 -0.95 16.68 -4.93
C ARG A 282 -0.72 17.85 -3.98
N THR A 283 -1.00 19.07 -4.41
CA THR A 283 -0.76 20.27 -3.60
C THR A 283 -1.56 20.24 -2.30
N ILE A 284 -2.78 19.71 -2.36
CA ILE A 284 -3.64 19.48 -1.19
C ILE A 284 -2.99 18.48 -0.24
N LYS A 285 -2.66 17.27 -0.72
CA LYS A 285 -1.99 16.24 0.09
C LYS A 285 -0.71 16.78 0.72
N THR A 286 0.18 17.40 -0.04
CA THR A 286 1.49 17.82 0.49
C THR A 286 1.39 19.03 1.40
N THR A 287 0.56 20.02 1.06
CA THR A 287 0.49 21.29 1.81
C THR A 287 -0.32 21.13 3.09
N LEU A 288 -1.45 20.44 3.02
CA LEU A 288 -2.30 20.23 4.20
C LEU A 288 -1.70 19.20 5.15
N ALA A 289 -1.16 18.07 4.67
CA ALA A 289 -0.51 17.10 5.56
C ALA A 289 0.67 17.74 6.31
N LYS A 290 1.46 18.60 5.63
CA LYS A 290 2.59 19.29 6.25
C LYS A 290 2.16 20.34 7.29
N LYS A 291 1.07 21.07 7.04
CA LYS A 291 0.64 22.20 7.90
C LYS A 291 -0.32 21.80 9.01
N LEU A 292 -1.16 20.79 8.78
CA LEU A 292 -2.16 20.34 9.76
C LEU A 292 -1.71 19.09 10.52
N GLY A 293 -0.68 18.38 10.07
CA GLY A 293 -0.26 17.10 10.68
C GLY A 293 -1.31 15.99 10.54
N LEU A 294 -2.31 16.18 9.68
CA LEU A 294 -3.38 15.24 9.41
C LEU A 294 -2.99 14.27 8.28
N ASN A 295 -3.51 13.04 8.36
CA ASN A 295 -3.37 12.06 7.30
C ASN A 295 -4.35 12.38 6.15
N ILE A 296 -3.99 13.37 5.33
CA ILE A 296 -4.81 13.83 4.20
C ILE A 296 -4.43 13.03 2.95
N GLU A 297 -5.42 12.40 2.35
CA GLU A 297 -5.33 11.64 1.12
C GLU A 297 -5.65 12.51 -0.10
N ARG A 298 -5.21 12.07 -1.29
CA ARG A 298 -5.43 12.80 -2.55
C ARG A 298 -6.91 13.03 -2.87
N ASN A 299 -7.76 12.11 -2.44
CA ASN A 299 -9.20 12.09 -2.73
C ASN A 299 -10.03 12.87 -1.71
N ASP A 300 -9.42 13.49 -0.69
CA ASP A 300 -10.15 14.14 0.40
C ASP A 300 -10.78 15.48 0.00
N LEU A 301 -10.39 16.06 -1.14
CA LEU A 301 -11.00 17.31 -1.61
C LEU A 301 -11.56 17.18 -3.02
N ILE A 302 -10.75 16.68 -3.96
CA ILE A 302 -11.25 16.26 -5.28
C ILE A 302 -11.28 14.75 -5.27
N GLN A 303 -12.48 14.19 -5.23
CA GLN A 303 -12.70 12.76 -5.29
C GLN A 303 -12.68 12.30 -6.74
N THR A 304 -11.83 11.32 -7.04
CA THR A 304 -11.95 10.51 -8.25
C THR A 304 -12.86 9.32 -7.93
N VAL A 305 -14.02 9.21 -8.58
CA VAL A 305 -14.96 8.09 -8.41
C VAL A 305 -14.97 7.26 -9.69
N GLY A 306 -14.85 5.95 -9.53
CA GLY A 306 -14.42 5.04 -10.60
C GLY A 306 -12.94 4.74 -10.41
N TRP A 307 -12.67 3.71 -9.59
CA TRP A 307 -11.35 3.10 -9.45
C TRP A 307 -11.49 1.59 -9.70
N PRO A 308 -10.38 0.91 -10.05
CA PRO A 308 -10.34 -0.47 -10.52
C PRO A 308 -11.10 -1.42 -9.57
N GLY A 309 -12.03 -2.18 -10.13
CA GLY A 309 -12.82 -3.20 -9.44
C GLY A 309 -14.31 -2.91 -9.27
N SER A 310 -14.84 -1.75 -9.68
CA SER A 310 -16.27 -1.43 -9.55
C SER A 310 -16.97 -1.32 -10.91
N SER A 311 -18.00 -2.15 -11.13
CA SER A 311 -18.91 -2.15 -12.27
C SER A 311 -19.88 -0.95 -12.31
N ARG A 312 -19.53 0.18 -11.66
CA ARG A 312 -20.41 1.35 -11.58
C ARG A 312 -20.34 2.16 -12.86
N ARG A 313 -21.51 2.49 -13.40
CA ARG A 313 -21.72 3.29 -14.62
C ARG A 313 -21.31 4.76 -14.47
N ASP A 314 -21.03 5.21 -13.25
CA ASP A 314 -20.74 6.60 -12.92
C ASP A 314 -19.24 6.74 -12.61
N TYR A 315 -18.49 7.38 -13.53
CA TYR A 315 -17.05 7.60 -13.45
C TYR A 315 -16.72 9.09 -13.65
N GLY A 316 -15.72 9.61 -12.95
CA GLY A 316 -15.24 10.98 -13.12
C GLY A 316 -14.72 11.63 -11.85
N TYR A 317 -14.62 12.95 -11.90
CA TYR A 317 -14.12 13.80 -10.84
C TYR A 317 -15.25 14.63 -10.24
N ARG A 318 -15.21 14.82 -8.92
CA ARG A 318 -16.07 15.77 -8.21
C ARG A 318 -15.35 16.32 -6.98
N ILE A 319 -15.85 17.41 -6.42
CA ILE A 319 -15.47 17.78 -5.06
C ILE A 319 -16.07 16.75 -4.10
N ASN A 320 -15.28 16.29 -3.14
CA ASN A 320 -15.67 15.21 -2.24
C ASN A 320 -16.75 15.70 -1.24
N PRO A 321 -18.00 15.23 -1.35
CA PRO A 321 -19.08 15.72 -0.52
C PRO A 321 -19.07 15.17 0.91
N PHE A 322 -18.23 14.17 1.20
CA PHE A 322 -18.13 13.55 2.53
C PHE A 322 -17.12 14.24 3.44
N THR A 323 -16.18 14.96 2.84
CA THR A 323 -15.02 15.53 3.53
C THR A 323 -14.90 17.03 3.33
N VAL A 324 -15.68 17.64 2.43
CA VAL A 324 -15.61 19.07 2.13
C VAL A 324 -16.88 19.78 2.60
N VAL A 325 -16.69 20.92 3.27
CA VAL A 325 -17.74 21.89 3.57
C VAL A 325 -17.35 23.26 3.01
N VAL A 326 -18.33 24.02 2.53
CA VAL A 326 -18.10 25.37 1.97
C VAL A 326 -18.49 26.40 3.01
N ARG A 327 -17.63 27.40 3.21
CA ARG A 327 -17.84 28.49 4.17
C ARG A 327 -18.19 29.80 3.49
#